data_AF-A0A921ZU68-F1
#
_entry.id   AF-A0A921ZU68-F1
#
_cell.length_a   1.000
_cell.length_b   1.000
_cell.length_c   1.000
_cell.angle_alpha   90.00
_cell.angle_beta   90.00
_cell.angle_gamma   90.00
#
_symmetry.space_group_name_H-M   'P 1'
#
loop_
_entity.id
_entity.type
_entity.pdbx_description
1 polymer ?
#
loop_
_entity_poly.entity_id
_entity_poly.type
_entity_poly.pdbx_seq_one_letter_code
_entity_poly.pdbx_strand_id
1 'polypeptide(L)'
;MVQAEVVAMWTVCIPGWGAAVVAGALLLYGTFDVAYFARMMYTVAKARYFKKKVCILDTTEVKSWCLLNDIDTLLYHMNNARYLRELDFARADFYERTGLYANIKAAGGAVVQGAATIRYRRYLKPFTRFSITSKAIYWDDKTVYMEHEFVGPGGFVHAVAVCRQRVIDTSASAIAELLLQLHCAGACRSPPGKMPPELELWVQSNELSSARLRAATAPLPTLQSPNNVGCGEVIPAASAE
;
A
#
# COMPACT_ATOMS: atom_id res chain seq x y z
N MET A 1 38.18 22.39 -64.03
CA MET A 1 36.81 22.68 -63.57
C MET A 1 36.48 21.65 -62.49
N VAL A 2 36.78 21.96 -61.23
CA VAL A 2 36.54 21.07 -60.09
C VAL A 2 35.34 21.65 -59.33
N GLN A 3 34.20 20.97 -59.36
CA GLN A 3 33.06 21.32 -58.52
C GLN A 3 33.41 20.95 -57.07
N ALA A 4 33.41 21.94 -56.19
CA ALA A 4 33.44 21.71 -54.75
C ALA A 4 32.02 21.35 -54.31
N GLU A 5 31.82 20.10 -53.88
CA GLU A 5 30.60 19.71 -53.15
C GLU A 5 30.57 20.46 -51.81
N VAL A 6 29.60 21.36 -51.68
CA VAL A 6 29.31 22.03 -50.42
C VAL A 6 28.54 21.04 -49.54
N VAL A 7 29.24 20.40 -48.60
CA VAL A 7 28.57 19.63 -47.54
C VAL A 7 27.81 20.63 -46.67
N ALA A 8 26.48 20.66 -46.81
CA ALA A 8 25.60 21.49 -46.00
C ALA A 8 25.62 21.00 -44.54
N MET A 9 26.38 21.70 -43.69
CA MET A 9 26.40 21.46 -42.25
C MET A 9 25.17 22.11 -41.61
N TRP A 10 24.16 21.30 -41.28
CA TRP A 10 22.96 21.74 -40.60
C TRP A 10 23.26 22.02 -39.12
N THR A 11 23.51 23.28 -38.77
CA THR A 11 23.63 23.70 -37.37
C THR A 11 22.22 23.87 -36.79
N VAL A 12 21.78 22.94 -35.95
CA VAL A 12 20.52 23.08 -35.20
C VAL A 12 20.77 24.03 -34.02
N CYS A 13 20.43 25.30 -34.19
CA CYS A 13 20.44 26.28 -33.10
C CYS A 13 19.27 26.00 -32.16
N ILE A 14 19.48 25.21 -31.11
CA ILE A 14 18.53 25.11 -30.00
C ILE A 14 18.58 26.44 -29.25
N PRO A 15 17.49 27.22 -29.17
CA PRO A 15 17.51 28.48 -28.47
C PRO A 15 17.82 28.24 -26.98
N GLY A 16 18.58 29.14 -26.34
CA GLY A 16 19.09 28.93 -24.98
C GLY A 16 18.02 28.62 -23.92
N TRP A 17 16.78 29.09 -24.13
CA TRP A 17 15.64 28.74 -23.28
C TRP A 17 15.23 27.27 -23.41
N GLY A 18 15.38 26.66 -24.59
CA GLY A 18 15.11 25.24 -24.82
C GLY A 18 16.08 24.35 -24.03
N ALA A 19 17.36 24.70 -24.02
CA ALA A 19 18.36 24.00 -23.21
C ALA A 19 18.07 24.15 -21.70
N ALA A 20 17.68 25.34 -21.24
CA ALA A 20 17.29 25.58 -19.86
C ALA A 20 16.03 24.79 -19.44
N VAL A 21 15.02 24.70 -20.31
CA VAL A 21 13.80 23.91 -20.08
C VAL A 21 14.14 22.42 -19.98
N VAL A 22 14.97 21.89 -20.88
CA VAL A 22 15.38 20.48 -20.85
C VAL A 22 16.18 20.18 -19.57
N ALA A 23 17.15 21.03 -19.22
CA ALA A 23 17.92 20.88 -17.99
C ALA A 23 17.03 20.94 -16.75
N GLY A 24 16.08 21.88 -16.69
CA GLY A 24 15.10 21.99 -15.61
C GLY A 24 14.18 20.77 -15.51
N ALA A 25 13.71 20.23 -16.64
CA ALA A 25 12.89 19.03 -16.67
C ALA A 25 13.67 17.79 -16.20
N LEU A 26 14.92 17.62 -16.65
CA LEU A 26 15.80 16.53 -16.20
C LEU A 26 16.12 16.65 -14.72
N LEU A 27 16.37 17.85 -14.22
CA LEU A 27 16.60 18.11 -12.80
C LEU A 27 15.35 17.72 -11.99
N LEU A 28 14.17 18.20 -12.37
CA LEU A 28 12.91 17.86 -11.70
C LEU A 28 12.64 16.36 -11.69
N TYR A 29 12.88 15.67 -12.82
CA TYR A 29 12.71 14.22 -12.92
C TYR A 29 13.76 13.46 -12.09
N GLY A 30 14.97 13.99 -11.98
CA GLY A 30 16.06 13.40 -11.19
C GLY A 30 15.92 13.64 -9.68
N THR A 31 15.23 14.72 -9.26
CA THR A 31 15.11 15.08 -7.84
C THR A 31 13.75 14.75 -7.23
N PHE A 32 12.67 14.83 -8.02
CA PHE A 32 11.30 14.58 -7.57
C PHE A 32 10.70 13.39 -8.30
N ASP A 33 9.94 12.58 -7.58
CA ASP A 33 9.16 11.50 -8.16
C ASP A 33 7.87 12.05 -8.81
N VAL A 34 8.03 12.80 -9.89
CA VAL A 34 6.94 13.49 -10.59
C VAL A 34 5.84 12.50 -11.00
N ALA A 35 6.22 11.31 -11.45
CA ALA A 35 5.29 10.25 -11.83
C ALA A 35 4.43 9.77 -10.64
N TYR A 36 5.02 9.62 -9.45
CA TYR A 36 4.28 9.31 -8.23
C TYR A 36 3.23 10.37 -7.93
N PHE A 37 3.64 11.63 -7.83
CA PHE A 37 2.73 12.72 -7.43
C PHE A 37 1.62 12.93 -8.46
N ALA A 38 1.94 12.90 -9.75
CA ALA A 38 0.96 13.00 -10.82
C ALA A 38 -0.09 11.87 -10.72
N ARG A 39 0.37 10.63 -10.51
CA ARG A 39 -0.52 9.47 -10.37
C ARG A 39 -1.32 9.49 -9.08
N MET A 40 -0.76 10.01 -7.98
CA MET A 40 -1.47 10.19 -6.72
C MET A 40 -2.60 11.20 -6.88
N MET A 41 -2.31 12.37 -7.45
CA MET A 41 -3.32 13.40 -7.75
C MET A 41 -4.42 12.86 -8.67
N TYR A 42 -4.04 12.12 -9.73
CA TYR A 42 -5.00 11.47 -10.61
C TYR A 42 -5.88 10.45 -9.86
N THR A 43 -5.29 9.61 -9.00
CA THR A 43 -6.02 8.61 -8.22
C THR A 43 -7.05 9.27 -7.30
N VAL A 44 -6.65 10.31 -6.57
CA VAL A 44 -7.53 11.07 -5.67
C VAL A 44 -8.63 11.79 -6.46
N ALA A 45 -8.29 12.50 -7.53
CA ALA A 45 -9.27 13.19 -8.36
C ALA A 45 -10.28 12.20 -8.99
N LYS A 46 -9.78 11.05 -9.48
CA LYS A 46 -10.63 9.99 -10.03
C LYS A 46 -11.59 9.44 -8.96
N ALA A 47 -11.09 9.17 -7.77
CA ALA A 47 -11.88 8.68 -6.66
C ALA A 47 -12.96 9.70 -6.22
N ARG A 48 -12.59 10.99 -6.15
CA ARG A 48 -13.46 12.08 -5.71
C ARG A 48 -14.57 12.43 -6.69
N TYR A 49 -14.25 12.51 -7.98
CA TYR A 49 -15.16 13.07 -8.98
C TYR A 49 -15.85 12.00 -9.85
N PHE A 50 -15.27 10.80 -9.99
CA PHE A 50 -15.75 9.80 -10.94
C PHE A 50 -16.15 8.46 -10.30
N LYS A 51 -15.77 8.19 -9.06
CA LYS A 51 -16.14 6.94 -8.37
C LYS A 51 -17.19 7.21 -7.30
N LYS A 52 -18.05 6.20 -7.05
CA LYS A 52 -19.05 6.24 -5.98
C LYS A 52 -18.38 6.09 -4.61
N LYS A 53 -18.91 6.83 -3.63
CA LYS A 53 -18.62 6.61 -2.21
C LYS A 53 -19.09 5.21 -1.78
N VAL A 54 -18.39 4.61 -0.83
CA VAL A 54 -18.64 3.25 -0.34
C VAL A 54 -18.54 3.19 1.17
N CYS A 55 -19.14 2.16 1.77
CA CYS A 55 -18.98 1.90 3.20
C CYS A 55 -17.53 1.50 3.52
N ILE A 56 -17.06 1.78 4.73
CA ILE A 56 -15.74 1.34 5.23
C ILE A 56 -15.58 -0.19 5.22
N LEU A 57 -16.70 -0.92 5.28
CA LEU A 57 -16.74 -2.38 5.23
C LEU A 57 -16.68 -2.96 3.82
N ASP A 58 -16.87 -2.11 2.80
CA ASP A 58 -16.86 -2.55 1.41
C ASP A 58 -15.43 -2.70 0.88
N THR A 59 -15.28 -3.62 -0.08
CA THR A 59 -14.02 -3.78 -0.81
C THR A 59 -13.95 -2.76 -1.94
N THR A 60 -12.84 -2.02 -2.00
CA THR A 60 -12.52 -1.13 -3.13
C THR A 60 -11.57 -1.80 -4.11
N GLU A 61 -11.57 -1.34 -5.36
CA GLU A 61 -10.71 -1.86 -6.42
C GLU A 61 -10.02 -0.71 -7.17
N VAL A 62 -8.70 -0.80 -7.29
CA VAL A 62 -7.89 0.05 -8.16
C VAL A 62 -7.24 -0.80 -9.24
N LYS A 63 -7.39 -0.39 -10.50
CA LYS A 63 -6.82 -1.09 -11.67
C LYS A 63 -5.53 -0.41 -12.10
N SER A 64 -4.51 -1.20 -12.36
CA SER A 64 -3.16 -0.73 -12.71
C SER A 64 -2.51 -1.64 -13.76
N TRP A 65 -1.34 -1.22 -14.22
CA TRP A 65 -0.49 -1.95 -15.16
C TRP A 65 0.92 -2.03 -14.57
N CYS A 66 1.59 -3.17 -14.75
CA CYS A 66 3.02 -3.28 -14.49
C CYS A 66 3.77 -2.60 -15.64
N LEU A 67 4.19 -1.35 -15.45
CA LEU A 67 4.90 -0.57 -16.47
C LEU A 67 6.41 -0.77 -16.39
N LEU A 68 7.15 -0.30 -17.39
CA LEU A 68 8.61 -0.42 -17.43
C LEU A 68 9.31 0.14 -16.18
N ASN A 69 8.78 1.22 -15.63
CA ASN A 69 9.30 1.84 -14.40
C ASN A 69 9.08 0.99 -13.13
N ASP A 70 8.24 -0.05 -13.23
CA ASP A 70 7.91 -0.95 -12.12
C ASP A 70 8.74 -2.23 -12.12
N ILE A 71 9.56 -2.45 -13.16
CA ILE A 71 10.31 -3.70 -13.34
C ILE A 71 11.66 -3.62 -12.63
N ASP A 72 12.13 -4.74 -12.10
CA ASP A 72 13.47 -4.86 -11.54
C ASP A 72 14.57 -4.98 -12.62
N THR A 73 15.83 -4.87 -12.20
CA THR A 73 17.06 -4.93 -13.01
C THR A 73 17.15 -6.10 -14.00
N LEU A 74 16.56 -7.24 -13.67
CA LEU A 74 16.50 -8.41 -14.57
C LEU A 74 15.40 -8.33 -15.64
N LEU A 75 14.65 -7.21 -15.68
CA LEU A 75 13.58 -6.89 -16.62
C LEU A 75 12.44 -7.93 -16.74
N TYR A 76 12.34 -8.86 -15.78
CA TYR A 76 11.46 -10.04 -15.88
C TYR A 76 10.17 -9.93 -15.07
N HIS A 77 10.17 -9.10 -14.02
CA HIS A 77 9.06 -9.01 -13.10
C HIS A 77 9.00 -7.67 -12.38
N MET A 78 7.80 -7.36 -11.88
CA MET A 78 7.56 -6.22 -11.02
C MET A 78 8.44 -6.29 -9.77
N ASN A 79 9.20 -5.24 -9.51
CA ASN A 79 10.06 -5.12 -8.34
C ASN A 79 9.21 -5.21 -7.05
N ASN A 80 9.69 -5.97 -6.06
CA ASN A 80 9.00 -6.18 -4.78
C ASN A 80 8.61 -4.88 -4.07
N ALA A 81 9.46 -3.85 -4.12
CA ALA A 81 9.18 -2.54 -3.52
C ALA A 81 8.02 -1.80 -4.23
N ARG A 82 7.80 -2.07 -5.52
CA ARG A 82 6.70 -1.47 -6.29
C ARG A 82 5.36 -1.95 -5.80
N TYR A 83 5.25 -3.16 -5.24
CA TYR A 83 3.98 -3.61 -4.66
C TYR A 83 3.56 -2.72 -3.50
N LEU A 84 4.44 -2.46 -2.53
CA LEU A 84 4.09 -1.60 -1.39
C LEU A 84 3.78 -0.15 -1.82
N ARG A 85 4.49 0.35 -2.84
CA ARG A 85 4.20 1.65 -3.43
C ARG A 85 2.84 1.70 -4.11
N GLU A 86 2.45 0.65 -4.83
CA GLU A 86 1.12 0.57 -5.46
C GLU A 86 -0.01 0.61 -4.41
N LEU A 87 0.25 0.14 -3.19
CA LEU A 87 -0.71 0.22 -2.09
C LEU A 87 -1.00 1.66 -1.64
N ASP A 88 -0.10 2.62 -1.87
CA ASP A 88 -0.38 4.03 -1.57
C ASP A 88 -1.58 4.54 -2.39
N PHE A 89 -1.62 4.19 -3.68
CA PHE A 89 -2.73 4.56 -4.56
C PHE A 89 -4.01 3.81 -4.17
N ALA A 90 -3.90 2.53 -3.81
CA ALA A 90 -5.04 1.74 -3.35
C ALA A 90 -5.64 2.30 -2.05
N ARG A 91 -4.80 2.71 -1.09
CA ARG A 91 -5.23 3.39 0.13
C ARG A 91 -5.82 4.75 -0.13
N ALA A 92 -5.23 5.56 -1.01
CA ALA A 92 -5.79 6.87 -1.37
C ALA A 92 -7.19 6.74 -1.99
N ASP A 93 -7.41 5.76 -2.89
CA ASP A 93 -8.75 5.46 -3.43
C ASP A 93 -9.72 5.04 -2.32
N PHE A 94 -9.30 4.14 -1.42
CA PHE A 94 -10.12 3.68 -0.31
C PHE A 94 -10.49 4.84 0.63
N TYR A 95 -9.52 5.67 1.03
CA TYR A 95 -9.73 6.80 1.92
C TYR A 95 -10.66 7.86 1.34
N GLU A 96 -10.50 8.18 0.05
CA GLU A 96 -11.34 9.16 -0.61
C GLU A 96 -12.78 8.66 -0.75
N ARG A 97 -12.96 7.39 -1.13
CA ARG A 97 -14.31 6.82 -1.34
C ARG A 97 -15.05 6.49 -0.05
N THR A 98 -14.32 6.17 1.01
CA THR A 98 -14.91 5.94 2.35
C THR A 98 -15.01 7.23 3.16
N GLY A 99 -14.37 8.32 2.75
CA GLY A 99 -14.30 9.55 3.54
C GLY A 99 -13.42 9.43 4.79
N LEU A 100 -12.69 8.33 4.98
CA LEU A 100 -11.91 8.07 6.18
C LEU A 100 -10.87 9.17 6.45
N TYR A 101 -10.04 9.48 5.46
CA TYR A 101 -8.99 10.49 5.65
C TYR A 101 -9.56 11.89 5.88
N ALA A 102 -10.63 12.26 5.15
CA ALA A 102 -11.27 13.56 5.31
C ALA A 102 -11.83 13.76 6.72
N ASN A 103 -12.51 12.76 7.29
CA ASN A 103 -13.06 12.83 8.65
C ASN A 103 -11.96 12.79 9.72
N ILE A 104 -10.90 12.01 9.54
CA ILE A 104 -9.72 12.03 10.43
C ILE A 104 -9.10 13.43 10.44
N LYS A 105 -8.89 14.04 9.27
CA LYS A 105 -8.35 15.40 9.16
C LYS A 105 -9.28 16.44 9.79
N ALA A 106 -10.59 16.32 9.58
CA ALA A 106 -11.59 17.22 10.17
C ALA A 106 -11.62 17.13 11.70
N ALA A 107 -11.34 15.96 12.27
CA ALA A 107 -11.19 15.75 13.70
C ALA A 107 -9.81 16.15 14.25
N GLY A 108 -8.95 16.80 13.45
CA GLY A 108 -7.61 17.24 13.85
C GLY A 108 -6.52 16.15 13.79
N GLY A 109 -6.88 14.92 13.41
CA GLY A 109 -5.97 13.79 13.39
C GLY A 109 -5.13 13.67 12.12
N ALA A 110 -4.34 12.61 12.07
CA ALA A 110 -3.64 12.14 10.87
C ALA A 110 -3.52 10.60 10.84
N VAL A 111 -3.16 10.05 9.69
CA VAL A 111 -2.97 8.61 9.49
C VAL A 111 -1.54 8.35 9.06
N VAL A 112 -0.88 7.39 9.69
CA VAL A 112 0.48 6.97 9.35
C VAL A 112 0.56 5.45 9.18
N GLN A 113 1.40 5.00 8.27
CA GLN A 113 1.69 3.57 8.09
C GLN A 113 2.57 3.09 9.25
N GLY A 114 2.01 2.30 10.16
CA GLY A 114 2.74 1.79 11.33
C GLY A 114 3.49 0.48 11.08
N ALA A 115 2.92 -0.41 10.27
CA ALA A 115 3.53 -1.69 9.92
C ALA A 115 2.92 -2.22 8.62
N ALA A 116 3.68 -2.97 7.84
CA ALA A 116 3.18 -3.70 6.69
C ALA A 116 3.88 -5.05 6.59
N THR A 117 3.14 -6.09 6.17
CA THR A 117 3.72 -7.37 5.77
C THR A 117 3.08 -7.78 4.46
N ILE A 118 3.89 -8.25 3.53
CA ILE A 118 3.46 -8.68 2.22
C ILE A 118 3.94 -10.10 1.95
N ARG A 119 3.04 -10.93 1.44
CA ARG A 119 3.31 -12.29 0.98
C ARG A 119 3.20 -12.34 -0.53
N TYR A 120 4.27 -12.75 -1.18
CA TYR A 120 4.31 -12.92 -2.63
C TYR A 120 4.01 -14.38 -2.99
N ARG A 121 3.05 -14.58 -3.89
CA ARG A 121 2.66 -15.91 -4.40
C ARG A 121 3.20 -16.13 -5.80
N ARG A 122 3.00 -15.16 -6.70
CA ARG A 122 3.49 -15.20 -8.08
C ARG A 122 3.83 -13.79 -8.53
N TYR A 123 4.97 -13.63 -9.19
CA TYR A 123 5.36 -12.34 -9.72
C TYR A 123 4.42 -11.85 -10.85
N LEU A 124 4.33 -10.54 -11.02
CA LEU A 124 3.64 -9.90 -12.15
C LEU A 124 4.64 -9.64 -13.27
N LYS A 125 4.32 -10.06 -14.49
CA LYS A 125 5.15 -9.82 -15.67
C LYS A 125 5.00 -8.37 -16.15
N PRO A 126 6.00 -7.83 -16.86
CA PRO A 126 5.88 -6.55 -17.57
C PRO A 126 4.61 -6.49 -18.41
N PHE A 127 3.97 -5.33 -18.44
CA PHE A 127 2.72 -5.05 -19.16
C PHE A 127 1.52 -5.91 -18.74
N THR A 128 1.59 -6.57 -17.59
CA THR A 128 0.44 -7.28 -17.03
C THR A 128 -0.51 -6.26 -16.39
N ARG A 129 -1.78 -6.31 -16.76
CA ARG A 129 -2.85 -5.62 -16.06
C ARG A 129 -3.19 -6.37 -14.77
N PHE A 130 -3.30 -5.64 -13.67
CA PHE A 130 -3.73 -6.19 -12.39
C PHE A 130 -4.69 -5.22 -11.70
N SER A 131 -5.41 -5.73 -10.70
CA SER A 131 -6.19 -4.93 -9.77
C SER A 131 -5.70 -5.12 -8.35
N ILE A 132 -5.90 -4.10 -7.53
CA ILE A 132 -5.63 -4.12 -6.11
C ILE A 132 -6.98 -4.01 -5.43
N THR A 133 -7.42 -5.09 -4.78
CA THR A 133 -8.57 -5.05 -3.89
C THR A 133 -8.10 -4.53 -2.54
N SER A 134 -8.89 -3.70 -1.87
CA SER A 134 -8.53 -3.14 -0.56
C SER A 134 -9.74 -3.12 0.35
N LYS A 135 -9.57 -3.64 1.57
CA LYS A 135 -10.62 -3.78 2.57
C LYS A 135 -10.10 -3.47 3.97
N ALA A 136 -10.88 -2.75 4.78
CA ALA A 136 -10.66 -2.68 6.22
C ALA A 136 -11.11 -4.00 6.87
N ILE A 137 -10.17 -4.76 7.43
CA ILE A 137 -10.44 -6.09 8.00
C ILE A 137 -10.75 -6.05 9.50
N TYR A 138 -10.23 -5.03 10.19
CA TYR A 138 -10.47 -4.77 11.61
C TYR A 138 -10.04 -3.34 11.95
N TRP A 139 -10.51 -2.79 13.06
CA TRP A 139 -9.98 -1.56 13.63
C TRP A 139 -10.14 -1.56 15.15
N ASP A 140 -9.18 -0.96 15.83
CA ASP A 140 -9.22 -0.67 17.26
C ASP A 140 -9.39 0.86 17.45
N ASP A 141 -9.31 1.36 18.69
CA ASP A 141 -9.41 2.79 18.99
C ASP A 141 -8.35 3.65 18.28
N LYS A 142 -7.24 3.03 17.88
CA LYS A 142 -6.00 3.70 17.49
C LYS A 142 -5.58 3.38 16.06
N THR A 143 -6.16 2.35 15.46
CA THR A 143 -5.60 1.71 14.27
C THR A 143 -6.68 1.16 13.37
N VAL A 144 -6.56 1.39 12.07
CA VAL A 144 -7.31 0.67 11.03
C VAL A 144 -6.40 -0.36 10.39
N TYR A 145 -6.79 -1.63 10.42
CA TYR A 145 -6.08 -2.72 9.76
C TYR A 145 -6.69 -2.96 8.39
N MET A 146 -5.84 -2.93 7.36
CA MET A 146 -6.26 -3.09 5.98
C MET A 146 -5.58 -4.30 5.35
N GLU A 147 -6.33 -5.03 4.54
CA GLU A 147 -5.82 -6.07 3.66
C GLU A 147 -5.91 -5.60 2.21
N HIS A 148 -4.86 -5.91 1.46
CA HIS A 148 -4.75 -5.59 0.04
C HIS A 148 -4.35 -6.83 -0.74
N GLU A 149 -5.08 -7.16 -1.81
CA GLU A 149 -4.73 -8.27 -2.69
C GLU A 149 -4.44 -7.79 -4.10
N PHE A 150 -3.32 -8.25 -4.66
CA PHE A 150 -2.95 -8.02 -6.05
C PHE A 150 -3.56 -9.14 -6.91
N VAL A 151 -4.61 -8.83 -7.66
CA VAL A 151 -5.34 -9.77 -8.51
C VAL A 151 -4.90 -9.59 -9.95
N GLY A 152 -4.34 -10.64 -10.54
CA GLY A 152 -3.88 -10.66 -11.93
C GLY A 152 -4.95 -11.18 -12.91
N PRO A 153 -4.58 -11.35 -14.18
CA PRO A 153 -5.46 -11.95 -15.18
C PRO A 153 -5.96 -13.33 -14.74
N GLY A 154 -7.23 -13.61 -14.99
CA GLY A 154 -7.87 -14.87 -14.57
C GLY A 154 -8.20 -14.97 -13.07
N GLY A 155 -8.09 -13.87 -12.32
CA GLY A 155 -8.51 -13.81 -10.91
C GLY A 155 -7.49 -14.38 -9.93
N PHE A 156 -6.27 -14.72 -10.37
CA PHE A 156 -5.24 -15.24 -9.49
C PHE A 156 -4.69 -14.13 -8.57
N VAL A 157 -4.60 -14.40 -7.27
CA VAL A 157 -3.99 -13.48 -6.30
C VAL A 157 -2.47 -13.66 -6.29
N HIS A 158 -1.76 -12.67 -6.80
CA HIS A 158 -0.29 -12.62 -6.94
C HIS A 158 0.43 -12.26 -5.64
N ALA A 159 -0.14 -11.37 -4.85
CA ALA A 159 0.42 -10.95 -3.57
C ALA A 159 -0.70 -10.49 -2.63
N VAL A 160 -0.49 -10.66 -1.33
CA VAL A 160 -1.40 -10.18 -0.28
C VAL A 160 -0.60 -9.37 0.72
N ALA A 161 -1.08 -8.18 1.06
CA ALA A 161 -0.44 -7.31 2.04
C ALA A 161 -1.40 -6.93 3.16
N VAL A 162 -0.96 -7.11 4.39
CA VAL A 162 -1.65 -6.63 5.60
C VAL A 162 -0.93 -5.38 6.09
N CYS A 163 -1.70 -4.34 6.36
CA CYS A 163 -1.20 -3.00 6.70
C CYS A 163 -1.85 -2.48 7.98
N ARG A 164 -1.03 -1.90 8.86
CA ARG A 164 -1.45 -1.19 10.07
C ARG A 164 -1.46 0.32 9.81
N GLN A 165 -2.64 0.93 9.77
CA GLN A 165 -2.82 2.38 9.62
C GLN A 165 -3.08 2.99 10.99
N ARG A 166 -2.07 3.61 11.59
CA ARG A 166 -2.17 4.23 12.90
C ARG A 166 -2.80 5.62 12.75
N VAL A 167 -3.88 5.86 13.49
CA VAL A 167 -4.55 7.15 13.57
C VAL A 167 -4.03 7.92 14.78
N ILE A 168 -3.47 9.10 14.57
CA ILE A 168 -2.91 9.96 15.63
C ILE A 168 -3.83 11.15 15.89
N ASP A 169 -3.79 11.64 17.13
CA ASP A 169 -4.54 12.81 17.62
C ASP A 169 -6.08 12.72 17.50
N THR A 170 -6.60 11.54 17.15
CA THR A 170 -8.02 11.21 17.14
C THR A 170 -8.24 9.69 17.27
N SER A 171 -9.48 9.26 17.46
CA SER A 171 -9.87 7.85 17.61
C SER A 171 -10.27 7.24 16.26
N ALA A 172 -9.65 6.13 15.90
CA ALA A 172 -9.97 5.37 14.70
C ALA A 172 -11.36 4.72 14.79
N SER A 173 -11.75 4.20 15.96
CA SER A 173 -13.07 3.59 16.16
C SER A 173 -14.19 4.63 16.08
N ALA A 174 -14.03 5.80 16.70
CA ALA A 174 -15.01 6.88 16.64
C ALA A 174 -15.25 7.35 15.19
N ILE A 175 -14.18 7.48 14.40
CA ILE A 175 -14.32 7.82 12.98
C ILE A 175 -14.98 6.68 12.19
N ALA A 176 -14.61 5.43 12.43
CA ALA A 176 -15.23 4.30 11.76
C ALA A 176 -16.75 4.21 12.05
N GLU A 177 -17.15 4.44 13.31
CA GLU A 177 -18.56 4.51 13.72
C GLU A 177 -19.31 5.66 13.04
N LEU A 178 -18.71 6.86 12.99
CA LEU A 178 -19.26 7.99 12.27
C LEU A 178 -19.49 7.65 10.78
N LEU A 179 -18.52 7.02 10.12
CA LEU A 179 -18.65 6.63 8.72
C LEU A 179 -19.76 5.59 8.50
N LEU A 180 -19.90 4.62 9.41
CA LEU A 180 -20.98 3.63 9.36
C LEU A 180 -22.36 4.30 9.48
N GLN A 181 -22.49 5.31 10.35
CA GLN A 181 -23.71 6.10 10.48
C GLN A 181 -23.99 6.91 9.20
N LEU A 182 -22.99 7.62 8.68
CA LEU A 182 -23.14 8.49 7.50
C LEU A 182 -23.45 7.70 6.21
N HIS A 183 -22.83 6.54 6.02
CA HIS A 183 -22.92 5.81 4.76
C HIS A 183 -24.11 4.85 4.71
N CYS A 184 -24.54 4.36 5.88
CA CYS A 184 -25.51 3.27 5.92
C CYS A 184 -26.70 3.52 6.84
N ALA A 185 -26.76 4.64 7.56
CA ALA A 185 -27.76 4.90 8.59
C ALA A 185 -27.93 3.73 9.58
N GLY A 186 -26.85 2.97 9.84
CA GLY A 186 -26.88 1.77 10.68
C GLY A 186 -27.36 0.47 10.01
N ALA A 187 -27.72 0.47 8.72
CA ALA A 187 -28.19 -0.71 7.98
C ALA A 187 -27.06 -1.58 7.38
N CYS A 188 -25.79 -1.16 7.52
CA CYS A 188 -24.66 -1.94 7.04
C CYS A 188 -24.40 -3.17 7.91
N ARG A 189 -23.60 -4.09 7.38
CA ARG A 189 -23.13 -5.25 8.14
C ARG A 189 -22.49 -4.78 9.45
N SER A 190 -22.65 -5.57 10.50
CA SER A 190 -21.98 -5.28 11.75
C SER A 190 -20.47 -5.24 11.53
N PRO A 191 -19.76 -4.28 12.16
CA PRO A 191 -18.30 -4.27 12.12
C PRO A 191 -17.74 -5.58 12.72
N PRO A 192 -16.51 -5.96 12.37
CA PRO A 192 -15.89 -7.18 12.89
C PRO A 192 -15.79 -7.11 14.42
N GLY A 193 -16.61 -7.90 15.12
CA GLY A 193 -16.68 -7.89 16.59
C GLY A 193 -15.47 -8.51 17.29
N LYS A 194 -14.67 -9.31 16.55
CA LYS A 194 -13.39 -9.86 17.03
C LYS A 194 -12.35 -9.75 15.93
N MET A 195 -11.11 -9.47 16.34
CA MET A 195 -9.95 -9.50 15.45
C MET A 195 -9.78 -10.92 14.85
N PRO A 196 -9.57 -11.05 13.52
CA PRO A 196 -9.27 -12.35 12.91
C PRO A 196 -8.02 -13.01 13.52
N PRO A 197 -7.97 -14.35 13.68
CA PRO A 197 -6.85 -15.02 14.36
C PRO A 197 -5.47 -14.77 13.72
N GLU A 198 -5.39 -14.75 12.38
CA GLU A 198 -4.13 -14.44 11.68
C GLU A 198 -3.68 -13.00 11.94
N LEU A 199 -4.62 -12.06 11.97
CA LEU A 199 -4.34 -10.67 12.29
C LEU A 199 -3.89 -10.51 13.74
N GLU A 200 -4.49 -11.25 14.67
CA GLU A 200 -4.11 -11.25 16.08
C GLU A 200 -2.66 -11.69 16.28
N LEU A 201 -2.26 -12.81 15.68
CA LEU A 201 -0.88 -13.30 15.72
C LEU A 201 0.09 -12.30 15.08
N TRP A 202 -0.31 -11.67 13.98
CA TRP A 202 0.49 -10.64 13.33
C TRP A 202 0.66 -9.41 14.23
N VAL A 203 -0.41 -8.94 14.89
CA VAL A 203 -0.34 -7.82 15.84
C VAL A 203 0.57 -8.19 17.03
N GLN A 204 0.40 -9.37 17.62
CA GLN A 204 1.26 -9.84 18.72
C GLN A 204 2.74 -9.88 18.32
N SER A 205 3.06 -10.34 17.11
CA SER A 205 4.42 -10.33 16.57
C SER A 205 4.99 -8.90 16.45
N ASN A 206 4.20 -7.96 15.94
CA ASN A 206 4.60 -6.55 15.85
C ASN A 206 4.80 -5.90 17.23
N GLU A 207 3.93 -6.22 18.20
CA GLU A 207 4.06 -5.71 19.57
C GLU A 207 5.30 -6.27 20.27
N LEU A 208 5.60 -7.56 20.10
CA LEU A 208 6.83 -8.18 20.61
C LEU A 208 8.07 -7.55 19.98
N SER A 209 8.08 -7.36 18.67
CA SER A 209 9.16 -6.67 17.95
C SER A 209 9.34 -5.24 18.47
N SER A 210 8.25 -4.49 18.61
CA SER A 210 8.26 -3.12 19.14
C SER A 210 8.73 -3.06 20.59
N ALA A 211 8.37 -4.03 21.42
CA ALA A 211 8.82 -4.15 22.80
C ALA A 211 10.33 -4.40 22.86
N ARG A 212 10.88 -5.26 21.99
CA ARG A 212 12.34 -5.47 21.87
C ARG A 212 13.09 -4.20 21.48
N LEU A 213 12.52 -3.39 20.59
CA LEU A 213 13.13 -2.12 20.17
C LEU A 213 13.08 -1.07 21.30
N ARG A 214 11.99 -1.01 22.07
CA ARG A 214 11.90 -0.16 23.27
C ARG A 214 12.82 -0.64 24.39
N ALA A 215 12.89 -1.95 24.57
CA ALA A 215 13.81 -2.65 25.44
C ALA A 215 15.24 -2.70 24.87
N ALA A 216 15.57 -2.16 23.69
CA ALA A 216 16.99 -1.96 23.36
C ALA A 216 17.66 -0.94 24.33
N THR A 217 16.87 -0.34 25.23
CA THR A 217 17.28 0.43 26.42
C THR A 217 17.21 -0.36 27.75
N ALA A 218 16.81 -1.63 27.77
CA ALA A 218 16.68 -2.50 28.97
C ALA A 218 16.72 -4.02 28.66
N PRO A 219 17.31 -4.91 29.48
CA PRO A 219 17.56 -6.31 29.12
C PRO A 219 16.33 -7.05 28.57
N LEU A 220 16.52 -7.83 27.50
CA LEU A 220 15.46 -8.61 26.85
C LEU A 220 14.73 -9.53 27.85
N PRO A 221 13.39 -9.65 27.81
CA PRO A 221 12.68 -10.64 28.60
C PRO A 221 13.08 -12.05 28.17
N THR A 222 13.45 -12.89 29.14
CA THR A 222 13.63 -14.32 28.93
C THR A 222 12.29 -14.93 28.57
N LEU A 223 12.16 -15.37 27.32
CA LEU A 223 11.06 -16.26 26.95
C LEU A 223 11.25 -17.57 27.72
N GLN A 224 10.24 -17.97 28.50
CA GLN A 224 10.20 -19.33 29.01
C GLN A 224 10.01 -20.25 27.80
N SER A 225 11.04 -21.05 27.50
CA SER A 225 10.88 -22.15 26.55
C SER A 225 9.71 -23.01 27.02
N PRO A 226 8.70 -23.29 26.16
CA PRO A 226 7.80 -24.38 26.46
C PRO A 226 8.67 -25.64 26.63
N ASN A 227 8.45 -26.35 27.73
CA ASN A 227 9.22 -27.52 28.16
C ASN A 227 9.70 -28.37 26.98
N ASN A 228 11.01 -28.56 26.89
CA ASN A 228 11.72 -29.61 26.14
C ASN A 228 10.94 -30.24 24.97
N VAL A 229 10.68 -29.48 23.92
CA VAL A 229 10.45 -30.10 22.60
C VAL A 229 11.67 -29.80 21.76
N GLY A 230 12.52 -30.81 21.61
CA GLY A 230 13.71 -30.72 20.76
C GLY A 230 13.31 -30.47 19.31
N CYS A 231 14.17 -29.80 18.56
CA CYS A 231 13.99 -29.58 17.12
C CYS A 231 13.93 -30.96 16.42
N GLY A 232 12.73 -31.41 16.04
CA GLY A 232 12.53 -32.68 15.32
C GLY A 232 11.51 -33.66 15.92
N GLU A 233 10.90 -33.36 17.07
CA GLU A 233 9.85 -34.24 17.62
C GLU A 233 8.46 -33.90 17.08
N VAL A 234 7.79 -34.91 16.53
CA VAL A 234 6.44 -34.85 15.99
C VAL A 234 5.44 -34.82 17.15
N ILE A 235 4.51 -33.87 17.13
CA ILE A 235 3.39 -33.83 18.09
C ILE A 235 2.62 -35.15 17.96
N PRO A 236 2.52 -35.99 19.01
CA PRO A 236 1.74 -37.21 18.93
C PRO A 236 0.28 -36.83 18.68
N ALA A 237 -0.30 -37.38 17.62
CA ALA A 237 -1.70 -37.18 17.28
C ALA A 237 -2.55 -37.61 18.49
N ALA A 238 -3.41 -36.71 18.97
CA ALA A 238 -4.37 -37.01 20.01
C ALA A 238 -5.24 -38.20 19.54
N SER A 239 -5.08 -39.33 20.20
CA SER A 239 -5.99 -40.48 20.08
C SER A 239 -7.37 -40.03 20.51
N ALA A 240 -8.35 -40.21 19.63
CA ALA A 240 -9.76 -40.07 19.94
C ALA A 240 -10.18 -41.16 20.94
N GLU A 241 -10.67 -40.75 22.10
CA GLU A 241 -11.67 -41.45 22.91
C GLU A 241 -12.78 -40.45 23.25
#